data_AF-A0A831RG68-F1
#
_entry.id   AF-A0A831RG68-F1
#
_cell.length_a   1.000
_cell.length_b   1.000
_cell.length_c   1.000
_cell.angle_alpha   90.00
_cell.angle_beta   90.00
_cell.angle_gamma   90.00
#
_symmetry.space_group_name_H-M   'P 1'
#
loop_
_entity.id
_entity.type
_entity.pdbx_description
1 polymer ?
#
loop_
_entity_poly.entity_id
_entity_poly.type
_entity_poly.pdbx_seq_one_letter_code
_entity_poly.pdbx_strand_id
1 'polypeptide(L)'
;LAQSAIGPGMAVFSRYEAVLNQDGKPMSVHDALKIINRVKDEVMGGVSTDDADTGFCIDWFESIGWASGEFGEADILAQAKGTSIPGVQEAGVIESGGGKIRLLKWSEYPRDWDPKKDNRTPVWEALHHMIRALNQQGEESAGALLARMPERGEAIRQLAYHLYTLCERKGWAEDARAYNELIGAWHAIVTASLEAGHIGTQTELEM
;
A
#
# COMPACT_ATOMS: atom_id res chain seq x y z
N LEU A 1 25.37 13.42 -6.93
CA LEU A 1 26.45 13.26 -5.93
C LEU A 1 25.83 13.31 -4.54
N ALA A 2 25.33 12.17 -4.04
CA ALA A 2 24.60 12.05 -2.77
C ALA A 2 25.41 11.26 -1.72
N GLN A 3 26.74 11.39 -1.74
CA GLN A 3 27.63 10.70 -0.80
C GLN A 3 27.97 11.56 0.43
N SER A 4 26.97 12.13 1.12
CA SER A 4 27.30 12.91 2.33
C SER A 4 26.20 13.03 3.39
N ALA A 5 25.26 12.08 3.47
CA ALA A 5 24.23 12.05 4.53
C ALA A 5 24.23 10.79 5.41
N ILE A 6 25.07 9.78 5.11
CA ILE A 6 25.16 8.53 5.90
C ILE A 6 26.12 8.67 7.11
N GLY A 7 27.05 9.62 7.06
CA GLY A 7 28.07 9.83 8.09
C GLY A 7 27.54 10.18 9.49
N PRO A 8 26.53 11.06 9.64
CA PRO A 8 26.02 11.41 10.97
C PRO A 8 25.13 10.32 11.60
N GLY A 9 24.43 9.52 10.79
CA GLY A 9 23.52 8.46 11.28
C GLY A 9 24.27 7.26 11.88
N MET A 10 25.38 6.86 11.26
CA MET A 10 26.25 5.79 11.77
C MET A 10 26.97 6.16 13.08
N ALA A 11 27.25 7.45 13.30
CA ALA A 11 27.96 7.92 14.50
C ALA A 11 27.13 7.77 15.80
N VAL A 12 25.80 7.72 15.70
CA VAL A 12 24.91 7.49 16.85
C VAL A 12 24.92 6.01 17.26
N PHE A 13 25.01 5.09 16.29
CA PHE A 13 25.09 3.64 16.54
C PHE A 13 26.43 3.19 17.13
N SER A 14 27.51 3.96 16.94
CA SER A 14 28.83 3.66 17.53
C SER A 14 29.02 4.15 18.99
N ARG A 15 28.02 4.79 19.62
CA ARG A 15 28.10 5.30 21.00
C ARG A 15 27.36 4.47 22.05
N TYR A 16 26.56 3.49 21.64
CA TYR A 16 25.74 2.68 22.56
C TYR A 16 25.94 1.18 22.24
N GLU A 17 26.20 0.38 23.26
CA GLU A 17 26.55 -1.06 23.14
C GLU A 17 25.42 -1.91 22.51
N ALA A 18 24.17 -1.48 22.67
CA ALA A 18 23.01 -1.96 21.92
C ALA A 18 21.88 -0.92 21.99
N VAL A 19 21.09 -0.80 20.92
CA VAL A 19 19.80 -0.11 20.95
C VAL A 19 18.75 -1.15 21.35
N LEU A 20 17.92 -0.84 22.35
CA LEU A 20 16.90 -1.77 22.85
C LEU A 20 15.50 -1.36 22.36
N ASN A 21 14.67 -2.37 22.08
CA ASN A 21 13.24 -2.21 21.87
C ASN A 21 12.54 -1.84 23.20
N GLN A 22 11.26 -1.44 23.15
CA GLN A 22 10.47 -1.08 24.35
C GLN A 22 10.33 -2.25 25.35
N ASP A 23 10.51 -3.48 24.90
CA ASP A 23 10.49 -4.71 25.71
C ASP A 23 11.88 -5.07 26.31
N GLY A 24 12.89 -4.22 26.10
CA GLY A 24 14.25 -4.40 26.63
C GLY A 24 15.12 -5.37 25.84
N LYS A 25 14.65 -5.91 24.71
CA LYS A 25 15.45 -6.79 23.84
C LYS A 25 16.30 -5.98 22.86
N PRO A 26 17.44 -6.51 22.38
CA PRO A 26 18.21 -5.88 21.30
C PRO A 26 17.35 -5.63 20.07
N MET A 27 17.30 -4.38 19.62
CA MET A 27 16.57 -3.96 18.43
C MET A 27 17.26 -4.53 17.19
N SER A 28 16.49 -5.22 16.34
CA SER A 28 17.00 -5.68 15.05
C SER A 28 17.11 -4.53 14.07
N VAL A 29 17.97 -4.66 13.05
CA VAL A 29 18.06 -3.69 11.95
C VAL A 29 16.70 -3.51 11.26
N HIS A 30 15.92 -4.59 11.15
CA HIS A 30 14.56 -4.57 10.60
C HIS A 30 13.61 -3.71 11.43
N ASP A 31 13.62 -3.87 12.76
CA ASP A 31 12.77 -3.08 13.66
C ASP A 31 13.17 -1.60 13.64
N ALA A 32 14.48 -1.32 13.60
CA ALA A 32 15.01 0.03 13.48
C ALA A 32 14.54 0.69 12.17
N LEU A 33 14.61 -0.02 11.03
CA LEU A 33 14.13 0.47 9.74
C LEU A 33 12.62 0.73 9.75
N LYS A 34 11.81 -0.14 10.38
CA LYS A 34 10.36 0.10 10.56
C LYS A 34 10.08 1.37 11.34
N ILE A 35 10.78 1.60 12.45
CA ILE A 35 10.61 2.83 13.26
C ILE A 35 11.03 4.06 12.47
N ILE A 36 12.16 4.00 11.75
CA ILE A 36 12.64 5.11 10.92
C ILE A 36 11.64 5.41 9.80
N ASN A 37 11.12 4.40 9.11
CA ASN A 37 10.13 4.59 8.05
C ASN A 37 8.83 5.18 8.60
N ARG A 38 8.34 4.69 9.75
CA ARG A 38 7.17 5.26 10.44
C ARG A 38 7.37 6.74 10.77
N VAL A 39 8.48 7.09 11.42
CA VAL A 39 8.77 8.50 11.81
C VAL A 39 8.99 9.38 10.58
N LYS A 40 9.66 8.87 9.53
CA LYS A 40 9.82 9.58 8.26
C LYS A 40 8.46 9.86 7.62
N ASP A 41 7.58 8.87 7.57
CA ASP A 41 6.25 9.00 6.98
C ASP A 41 5.38 9.96 7.81
N GLU A 42 5.42 9.91 9.15
CA GLU A 42 4.76 10.86 10.05
C GLU A 42 5.23 12.31 9.85
N VAL A 43 6.54 12.53 9.68
CA VAL A 43 7.13 13.87 9.49
C VAL A 43 6.88 14.42 8.07
N MET A 44 6.81 13.55 7.07
CA MET A 44 6.63 13.95 5.65
C MET A 44 5.16 13.92 5.18
N GLY A 45 4.21 13.59 6.05
CA GLY A 45 2.79 13.48 5.71
C GLY A 45 2.46 12.24 4.85
N GLY A 46 3.32 11.23 4.90
CA GLY A 46 3.10 9.90 4.34
C GLY A 46 2.17 9.07 5.20
N VAL A 47 1.56 8.04 4.61
CA VAL A 47 0.82 7.02 5.38
C VAL A 47 1.84 6.04 5.94
N SER A 48 2.01 6.00 7.26
CA SER A 48 2.75 4.92 7.92
C SER A 48 2.04 3.61 7.64
N THR A 49 2.58 2.83 6.70
CA THR A 49 2.10 1.51 6.36
C THR A 49 3.05 0.47 6.96
N ASP A 50 2.53 -0.45 7.78
CA ASP A 50 3.29 -1.62 8.21
C ASP A 50 3.53 -2.61 7.04
N ASP A 51 2.86 -2.38 5.91
CA ASP A 51 3.06 -3.05 4.63
C ASP A 51 4.06 -2.28 3.75
N ALA A 52 5.25 -2.88 3.62
CA ALA A 52 6.39 -2.32 2.88
C ALA A 52 6.14 -2.18 1.37
N ASP A 53 5.30 -3.02 0.77
CA ASP A 53 5.02 -2.98 -0.66
C ASP A 53 4.12 -1.78 -0.99
N THR A 54 3.12 -1.50 -0.14
CA THR A 54 2.35 -0.24 -0.25
C THR A 54 3.25 0.97 -0.11
N GLY A 55 4.21 0.95 0.82
CA GLY A 55 5.16 2.05 1.02
C GLY A 55 6.05 2.29 -0.19
N PHE A 56 6.50 1.23 -0.85
CA PHE A 56 7.20 1.33 -2.13
C PHE A 56 6.32 1.95 -3.22
N CYS A 57 5.08 1.47 -3.38
CA CYS A 57 4.18 1.96 -4.41
C CYS A 57 3.84 3.44 -4.24
N ILE A 58 3.63 3.92 -3.01
CA ILE A 58 3.38 5.34 -2.73
C ILE A 58 4.57 6.20 -3.18
N ASP A 59 5.78 5.87 -2.73
CA ASP A 59 6.99 6.63 -3.08
C ASP A 59 7.28 6.59 -4.60
N TRP A 60 7.06 5.43 -5.25
CA TRP A 60 7.20 5.31 -6.70
C TRP A 60 6.17 6.17 -7.43
N PHE A 61 4.91 6.10 -7.00
CA PHE A 61 3.83 6.87 -7.61
C PHE A 61 4.03 8.39 -7.43
N GLU A 62 4.52 8.84 -6.28
CA GLU A 62 4.82 10.25 -6.06
C GLU A 62 5.97 10.77 -6.94
N SER A 63 6.97 9.94 -7.19
CA SER A 63 8.19 10.30 -7.95
C SER A 63 8.02 10.17 -9.45
N ILE A 64 7.58 9.01 -9.92
CA ILE A 64 7.54 8.61 -11.34
C ILE A 64 6.09 8.48 -11.84
N GLY A 65 5.13 8.29 -10.95
CA GLY A 65 3.73 8.06 -11.30
C GLY A 65 3.54 6.70 -11.98
N TRP A 66 2.72 6.67 -13.03
CA TRP A 66 2.45 5.45 -13.81
C TRP A 66 3.51 5.15 -14.89
N ALA A 67 4.50 6.02 -15.07
CA ALA A 67 5.50 5.86 -16.12
C ALA A 67 6.46 4.70 -15.79
N SER A 68 7.11 4.17 -16.82
CA SER A 68 8.22 3.23 -16.64
C SER A 68 9.48 3.95 -16.16
N GLY A 69 10.10 3.40 -15.13
CA GLY A 69 11.41 3.82 -14.62
C GLY A 69 12.43 2.69 -14.69
N GLU A 70 13.65 2.98 -14.25
CA GLU A 70 14.78 2.06 -14.28
C GLU A 70 14.74 1.10 -13.09
N PHE A 71 14.99 -0.19 -13.33
CA PHE A 71 14.99 -1.21 -12.28
C PHE A 71 15.95 -0.87 -11.13
N GLY A 72 17.13 -0.30 -11.43
CA GLY A 72 18.12 0.04 -10.41
C GLY A 72 17.65 1.11 -9.42
N GLU A 73 16.88 2.10 -9.88
CA GLU A 73 16.28 3.11 -8.99
C GLU A 73 15.18 2.50 -8.14
N ALA A 74 14.36 1.64 -8.74
CA ALA A 74 13.31 0.91 -8.04
C ALA A 74 13.87 -0.01 -6.95
N ASP A 75 14.95 -0.74 -7.24
CA ASP A 75 15.55 -1.67 -6.29
C ASP A 75 16.08 -0.94 -5.05
N ILE A 76 16.71 0.23 -5.24
CA ILE A 76 17.14 1.09 -4.12
C ILE A 76 15.94 1.53 -3.28
N LEU A 77 14.84 1.95 -3.94
CA LEU A 77 13.62 2.38 -3.25
C LEU A 77 12.97 1.22 -2.46
N ALA A 78 12.89 0.04 -3.08
CA ALA A 78 12.34 -1.16 -2.47
C ALA A 78 13.14 -1.60 -1.24
N GLN A 79 14.47 -1.66 -1.35
CA GLN A 79 15.36 -1.98 -0.22
C GLN A 79 15.21 -0.97 0.93
N ALA A 80 15.09 0.32 0.63
CA ALA A 80 14.88 1.35 1.65
C ALA A 80 13.56 1.17 2.44
N LYS A 81 12.52 0.63 1.79
CA LYS A 81 11.23 0.31 2.42
C LYS A 81 11.20 -1.07 3.09
N GLY A 82 12.28 -1.86 2.98
CA GLY A 82 12.34 -3.22 3.54
C GLY A 82 11.63 -4.26 2.67
N THR A 83 11.54 -4.02 1.36
CA THR A 83 11.01 -4.97 0.37
C THR A 83 11.99 -5.19 -0.78
N SER A 84 11.57 -5.90 -1.83
CA SER A 84 12.37 -6.21 -3.02
C SER A 84 11.49 -6.17 -4.27
N ILE A 85 12.07 -5.86 -5.42
CA ILE A 85 11.31 -5.85 -6.68
C ILE A 85 10.63 -7.18 -7.00
N PRO A 86 11.28 -8.36 -6.83
CA PRO A 86 10.60 -9.63 -7.02
C PRO A 86 9.39 -9.81 -6.08
N GLY A 87 9.49 -9.35 -4.83
CA GLY A 87 8.37 -9.41 -3.87
C GLY A 87 7.21 -8.51 -4.26
N VAL A 88 7.49 -7.28 -4.69
CA VAL A 88 6.49 -6.33 -5.18
C VAL A 88 5.85 -6.84 -6.49
N GLN A 89 6.62 -7.55 -7.33
CA GLN A 89 6.10 -8.20 -8.54
C GLN A 89 5.21 -9.40 -8.23
N GLU A 90 5.57 -10.20 -7.22
CA GLU A 90 4.75 -11.31 -6.71
C GLU A 90 3.41 -10.82 -6.13
N ALA A 91 3.43 -9.65 -5.49
CA ALA A 91 2.23 -8.93 -5.05
C ALA A 91 1.36 -8.38 -6.20
N GLY A 92 1.76 -8.56 -7.46
CA GLY A 92 0.92 -8.22 -8.61
C GLY A 92 0.71 -6.72 -8.85
N VAL A 93 1.47 -5.83 -8.22
CA VAL A 93 1.28 -4.36 -8.32
C VAL A 93 2.17 -3.66 -9.35
N ILE A 94 3.18 -4.36 -9.86
CA ILE A 94 4.13 -3.84 -10.86
C ILE A 94 4.27 -4.78 -12.07
N GLU A 95 4.65 -4.19 -13.19
CA GLU A 95 5.23 -4.90 -14.33
C GLU A 95 6.74 -4.64 -14.36
N SER A 96 7.55 -5.70 -14.40
CA SER A 96 9.01 -5.61 -14.48
C SER A 96 9.52 -6.47 -15.64
N GLY A 97 10.33 -5.85 -16.50
CA GLY A 97 10.87 -6.51 -17.69
C GLY A 97 11.84 -5.61 -18.47
N GLY A 98 12.85 -6.21 -19.11
CA GLY A 98 13.80 -5.48 -19.96
C GLY A 98 14.59 -4.39 -19.22
N GLY A 99 14.83 -4.56 -17.91
CA GLY A 99 15.51 -3.57 -17.06
C GLY A 99 14.62 -2.39 -16.63
N LYS A 100 13.34 -2.41 -16.99
CA LYS A 100 12.36 -1.38 -16.63
C LYS A 100 11.28 -1.94 -15.73
N ILE A 101 10.66 -1.02 -15.01
CA ILE A 101 9.58 -1.31 -14.07
C ILE A 101 8.55 -0.17 -14.10
N ARG A 102 7.27 -0.51 -13.93
CA ARG A 102 6.18 0.45 -13.74
C ARG A 102 5.11 -0.11 -12.81
N LEU A 103 4.32 0.76 -12.21
CA LEU A 103 3.09 0.38 -11.50
C LEU A 103 1.98 0.00 -12.49
N LEU A 104 1.12 -0.91 -12.08
CA LEU A 104 -0.11 -1.24 -12.80
C LEU A 104 -1.23 -0.27 -12.43
N LYS A 105 -1.96 0.23 -13.43
CA LYS A 105 -3.18 1.01 -13.23
C LYS A 105 -4.32 0.11 -12.79
N TRP A 106 -5.30 0.65 -12.06
CA TRP A 106 -6.50 -0.10 -11.61
C TRP A 106 -7.23 -0.84 -12.74
N SER A 107 -7.20 -0.32 -13.97
CA SER A 107 -7.85 -0.94 -15.14
C SER A 107 -7.12 -2.18 -15.68
N GLU A 108 -5.86 -2.37 -15.31
CA GLU A 108 -5.00 -3.49 -15.73
C GLU A 108 -5.11 -4.70 -14.78
N TYR A 109 -5.66 -4.50 -13.58
CA TYR A 109 -5.77 -5.57 -12.57
C TYR A 109 -6.77 -6.66 -12.98
N PRO A 110 -6.52 -7.92 -12.59
CA PRO A 110 -7.36 -9.05 -12.96
C PRO A 110 -8.79 -8.93 -12.41
N ARG A 111 -9.74 -9.46 -13.16
CA ARG A 111 -11.18 -9.39 -12.81
C ARG A 111 -11.58 -10.36 -11.71
N ASP A 112 -10.92 -11.49 -11.67
CA ASP A 112 -11.16 -12.67 -10.84
C ASP A 112 -10.30 -12.71 -9.55
N TRP A 113 -9.73 -11.57 -9.18
CA TRP A 113 -8.90 -11.46 -7.97
C TRP A 113 -9.65 -11.85 -6.69
N ASP A 114 -8.92 -12.53 -5.81
CA ASP A 114 -9.41 -13.07 -4.55
C ASP A 114 -8.42 -12.75 -3.43
N PRO A 115 -8.74 -11.82 -2.50
CA PRO A 115 -7.84 -11.49 -1.39
C PRO A 115 -7.56 -12.68 -0.47
N LYS A 116 -8.38 -13.75 -0.50
CA LYS A 116 -8.18 -14.94 0.34
C LYS A 116 -7.20 -15.95 -0.28
N LYS A 117 -6.93 -15.86 -1.58
CA LYS A 117 -6.00 -16.76 -2.30
C LYS A 117 -4.64 -16.12 -2.53
N ASP A 118 -4.54 -14.83 -2.20
CA ASP A 118 -3.34 -14.04 -2.39
C ASP A 118 -2.61 -13.90 -1.05
N ASN A 119 -1.38 -14.40 -1.02
CA ASN A 119 -0.56 -14.46 0.18
C ASN A 119 0.25 -13.18 0.40
N ARG A 120 0.26 -12.26 -0.56
CA ARG A 120 1.05 -11.03 -0.51
C ARG A 120 0.26 -9.87 -1.09
N THR A 121 -0.91 -9.63 -0.51
CA THR A 121 -1.75 -8.49 -0.89
C THR A 121 -1.33 -7.23 -0.14
N PRO A 122 -0.72 -6.22 -0.78
CA PRO A 122 -0.58 -4.91 -0.20
C PRO A 122 -1.91 -4.15 -0.16
N VAL A 123 -2.02 -3.17 0.74
CA VAL A 123 -3.16 -2.23 0.77
C VAL A 123 -3.29 -1.50 -0.57
N TRP A 124 -2.17 -1.21 -1.23
CA TRP A 124 -2.13 -0.67 -2.58
C TRP A 124 -2.92 -1.50 -3.60
N GLU A 125 -2.68 -2.81 -3.66
CA GLU A 125 -3.37 -3.71 -4.58
C GLU A 125 -4.88 -3.73 -4.28
N ALA A 126 -5.23 -3.94 -3.00
CA ALA A 126 -6.61 -4.01 -2.55
C ALA A 126 -7.39 -2.74 -2.92
N LEU A 127 -6.78 -1.56 -2.73
CA LEU A 127 -7.38 -0.29 -3.10
C LEU A 127 -7.64 -0.18 -4.61
N HIS A 128 -6.68 -0.57 -5.46
CA HIS A 128 -6.87 -0.49 -6.91
C HIS A 128 -7.90 -1.51 -7.41
N HIS A 129 -8.00 -2.67 -6.78
CA HIS A 129 -9.10 -3.61 -7.01
C HIS A 129 -10.47 -3.05 -6.59
N MET A 130 -10.55 -2.32 -5.47
CA MET A 130 -11.78 -1.64 -5.04
C MET A 130 -12.20 -0.57 -6.06
N ILE A 131 -11.26 0.23 -6.56
CA ILE A 131 -11.53 1.22 -7.62
C ILE A 131 -12.04 0.53 -8.88
N ARG A 132 -11.40 -0.56 -9.30
CA ARG A 132 -11.81 -1.36 -10.47
C ARG A 132 -13.24 -1.90 -10.30
N ALA A 133 -13.53 -2.53 -9.16
CA ALA A 133 -14.84 -3.09 -8.86
C ALA A 133 -15.92 -2.00 -8.87
N LEU A 134 -15.67 -0.87 -8.22
CA LEU A 134 -16.58 0.27 -8.19
C LEU A 134 -16.84 0.83 -9.60
N ASN A 135 -15.79 1.11 -10.37
CA ASN A 135 -15.91 1.75 -11.68
C ASN A 135 -16.55 0.85 -12.75
N GLN A 136 -16.40 -0.48 -12.63
CA GLN A 136 -16.86 -1.40 -13.67
C GLN A 136 -18.10 -2.20 -13.28
N GLN A 137 -18.35 -2.41 -11.99
CA GLN A 137 -19.44 -3.25 -11.47
C GLN A 137 -20.31 -2.55 -10.42
N GLY A 138 -19.94 -1.36 -9.95
CA GLY A 138 -20.72 -0.58 -8.99
C GLY A 138 -20.47 -0.93 -7.52
N GLU A 139 -21.23 -0.27 -6.66
CA GLU A 139 -21.06 -0.28 -5.20
C GLU A 139 -21.28 -1.67 -4.60
N GLU A 140 -22.24 -2.45 -5.11
CA GLU A 140 -22.52 -3.81 -4.64
C GLU A 140 -21.31 -4.73 -4.81
N SER A 141 -20.66 -4.69 -5.97
CA SER A 141 -19.48 -5.52 -6.24
C SER A 141 -18.27 -5.08 -5.43
N ALA A 142 -18.09 -3.77 -5.22
CA ALA A 142 -17.05 -3.26 -4.34
C ALA A 142 -17.33 -3.65 -2.87
N GLY A 143 -18.59 -3.63 -2.44
CA GLY A 143 -19.02 -4.10 -1.12
C GLY A 143 -18.77 -5.59 -0.91
N ALA A 144 -19.14 -6.43 -1.88
CA ALA A 144 -18.85 -7.86 -1.84
C ALA A 144 -17.34 -8.16 -1.79
N LEU A 145 -16.52 -7.33 -2.43
CA LEU A 145 -15.07 -7.43 -2.35
C LEU A 145 -14.54 -7.02 -0.97
N LEU A 146 -15.04 -5.92 -0.40
CA LEU A 146 -14.69 -5.47 0.95
C LEU A 146 -15.10 -6.51 2.02
N ALA A 147 -16.24 -7.19 1.84
CA ALA A 147 -16.72 -8.24 2.74
C ALA A 147 -15.76 -9.44 2.86
N ARG A 148 -14.86 -9.61 1.89
CA ARG A 148 -13.83 -10.66 1.89
C ARG A 148 -12.56 -10.24 2.63
N MET A 149 -12.40 -8.96 2.92
CA MET A 149 -11.25 -8.36 3.60
C MET A 149 -11.64 -7.19 4.55
N PRO A 150 -12.61 -7.39 5.46
CA PRO A 150 -13.14 -6.31 6.30
C PRO A 150 -12.07 -5.64 7.17
N GLU A 151 -11.06 -6.39 7.60
CA GLU A 151 -9.94 -5.90 8.41
C GLU A 151 -9.07 -4.86 7.70
N ARG A 152 -9.14 -4.79 6.36
CA ARG A 152 -8.36 -3.87 5.54
C ARG A 152 -9.11 -2.58 5.20
N GLY A 153 -10.40 -2.49 5.50
CA GLY A 153 -11.26 -1.39 5.06
C GLY A 153 -10.72 -0.02 5.47
N GLU A 154 -10.32 0.15 6.72
CA GLU A 154 -9.79 1.43 7.20
C GLU A 154 -8.47 1.82 6.54
N ALA A 155 -7.55 0.87 6.34
CA ALA A 155 -6.28 1.12 5.66
C ALA A 155 -6.50 1.52 4.19
N ILE A 156 -7.42 0.86 3.49
CA ILE A 156 -7.82 1.22 2.11
C ILE A 156 -8.38 2.64 2.09
N ARG A 157 -9.30 2.97 3.01
CA ARG A 157 -9.88 4.31 3.09
C ARG A 157 -8.82 5.39 3.30
N GLN A 158 -7.90 5.17 4.25
CA GLN A 158 -6.81 6.10 4.53
C GLN A 158 -5.89 6.29 3.32
N LEU A 159 -5.53 5.19 2.64
CA LEU A 159 -4.72 5.25 1.43
C LEU A 159 -5.44 6.03 0.31
N ALA A 160 -6.75 5.87 0.16
CA ALA A 160 -7.53 6.61 -0.84
C ALA A 160 -7.46 8.12 -0.62
N TYR A 161 -7.62 8.59 0.63
CA TYR A 161 -7.49 10.02 0.96
C TYR A 161 -6.08 10.55 0.70
N HIS A 162 -5.06 9.76 1.03
CA HIS A 162 -3.68 10.12 0.78
C HIS A 162 -3.39 10.28 -0.71
N LEU A 163 -3.77 9.29 -1.53
CA LEU A 163 -3.55 9.32 -2.98
C LEU A 163 -4.39 10.40 -3.67
N TYR A 164 -5.61 10.64 -3.21
CA TYR A 164 -6.42 11.77 -3.67
C TYR A 164 -5.69 13.11 -3.45
N THR A 165 -5.23 13.35 -2.21
CA THR A 165 -4.52 14.59 -1.85
C THR A 165 -3.20 14.73 -2.63
N LEU A 166 -2.48 13.62 -2.83
CA LEU A 166 -1.27 13.60 -3.65
C LEU A 166 -1.57 14.00 -5.10
N CYS A 167 -2.60 13.41 -5.71
CA CYS A 167 -3.00 13.71 -7.09
C CYS A 167 -3.46 15.16 -7.25
N GLU A 168 -4.24 15.69 -6.30
CA GLU A 168 -4.68 17.09 -6.30
C GLU A 168 -3.48 18.05 -6.27
N ARG A 169 -2.50 17.81 -5.38
CA ARG A 169 -1.28 18.64 -5.31
C ARG A 169 -0.44 18.58 -6.59
N LYS A 170 -0.45 17.45 -7.29
CA LYS A 170 0.30 17.23 -8.55
C LYS A 170 -0.50 17.64 -9.80
N GLY A 171 -1.79 17.96 -9.66
CA GLY A 171 -2.69 18.29 -10.78
C GLY A 171 -3.10 17.08 -11.63
N TRP A 172 -3.05 15.87 -11.07
CA TRP A 172 -3.42 14.62 -11.76
C TRP A 172 -4.93 14.36 -11.65
N ALA A 173 -5.72 15.13 -12.39
CA ALA A 173 -7.18 15.15 -12.26
C ALA A 173 -7.85 13.79 -12.55
N GLU A 174 -7.37 13.05 -13.55
CA GLU A 174 -7.95 11.73 -13.89
C GLU A 174 -7.76 10.71 -12.77
N ASP A 175 -6.57 10.69 -12.16
CA ASP A 175 -6.25 9.80 -11.04
C ASP A 175 -6.99 10.23 -9.77
N ALA A 176 -7.02 11.54 -9.48
CA ALA A 176 -7.78 12.10 -8.36
C ALA A 176 -9.26 11.73 -8.41
N ARG A 177 -9.87 11.74 -9.61
CA ARG A 177 -11.28 11.36 -9.80
C ARG A 177 -11.55 9.94 -9.30
N ALA A 178 -10.72 8.97 -9.65
CA ALA A 178 -10.92 7.58 -9.27
C ALA A 178 -10.87 7.38 -7.74
N TYR A 179 -9.95 8.05 -7.05
CA TYR A 179 -9.88 8.02 -5.58
C TYR A 179 -11.06 8.75 -4.94
N ASN A 180 -11.47 9.90 -5.48
CA ASN A 180 -12.61 10.66 -4.97
C ASN A 180 -13.93 9.90 -5.11
N GLU A 181 -14.13 9.19 -6.21
CA GLU A 181 -15.30 8.32 -6.41
C GLU A 181 -15.35 7.20 -5.36
N LEU A 182 -14.21 6.54 -5.09
CA LEU A 182 -14.13 5.53 -4.04
C LEU A 182 -14.44 6.11 -2.65
N ILE A 183 -13.90 7.29 -2.34
CA ILE A 183 -14.17 8.00 -1.08
C ILE A 183 -15.66 8.35 -0.94
N GLY A 184 -16.27 8.86 -2.02
CA GLY A 184 -17.68 9.25 -2.04
C GLY A 184 -18.63 8.07 -1.90
N ALA A 185 -18.32 6.95 -2.54
CA ALA A 185 -19.10 5.72 -2.47
C ALA A 185 -18.84 4.89 -1.20
N TRP A 186 -17.86 5.27 -0.37
CA TRP A 186 -17.37 4.43 0.73
C TRP A 186 -18.47 3.96 1.69
N HIS A 187 -19.39 4.85 2.08
CA HIS A 187 -20.49 4.48 2.97
C HIS A 187 -21.40 3.40 2.35
N ALA A 188 -21.77 3.57 1.08
CA ALA A 188 -22.61 2.60 0.39
C ALA A 188 -21.90 1.26 0.19
N ILE A 189 -20.60 1.28 -0.12
CA ILE A 189 -19.76 0.08 -0.20
C ILE A 189 -19.72 -0.66 1.14
N VAL A 190 -19.56 0.05 2.26
CA VAL A 190 -19.58 -0.55 3.60
C VAL A 190 -20.95 -1.16 3.90
N THR A 191 -22.05 -0.46 3.57
CA THR A 191 -23.41 -1.02 3.73
C THR A 191 -23.58 -2.30 2.90
N ALA A 192 -23.23 -2.28 1.62
CA ALA A 192 -23.29 -3.46 0.75
C ALA A 192 -22.38 -4.60 1.23
N SER A 193 -21.22 -4.28 1.82
CA SER A 193 -20.33 -5.27 2.43
C SER A 193 -20.96 -5.98 3.63
N LEU A 194 -21.76 -5.27 4.43
CA LEU A 194 -22.49 -5.85 5.56
C LEU A 194 -23.66 -6.72 5.07
N GLU A 195 -24.38 -6.26 4.04
CA GLU A 195 -25.51 -6.97 3.44
C GLU A 195 -25.10 -8.26 2.70
N ALA A 196 -23.94 -8.26 2.04
CA ALA A 196 -23.36 -9.46 1.43
C ALA A 196 -23.04 -10.56 2.45
N GLY A 197 -22.97 -10.19 3.74
CA GLY A 197 -22.53 -11.05 4.84
C GLY A 197 -21.01 -11.22 4.82
N HIS A 198 -20.36 -11.07 5.98
CA HIS A 198 -18.97 -11.49 6.12
C HIS A 198 -18.90 -12.99 5.80
N ILE A 199 -18.34 -13.35 4.64
CA ILE A 199 -18.27 -14.73 4.18
C ILE A 199 -17.40 -15.52 5.19
N GLY A 200 -18.06 -16.17 6.16
CA GLY A 200 -17.45 -16.86 7.29
C GLY A 200 -18.25 -16.88 8.59
N THR A 201 -19.27 -16.03 8.80
CA THR A 201 -20.15 -16.15 9.98
C THR A 201 -21.30 -17.11 9.68
N GLN A 202 -21.10 -18.37 10.05
CA GLN A 202 -22.17 -19.35 10.21
C GLN A 202 -23.27 -18.72 11.06
N THR A 203 -24.42 -18.45 10.45
CA THR A 203 -25.65 -18.15 11.17
C THR A 203 -26.08 -19.46 11.82
N GLU A 204 -25.54 -19.75 13.00
CA GLU A 204 -26.04 -20.83 13.84
C GLU A 204 -27.38 -20.33 14.44
N LEU A 205 -28.43 -20.49 13.65
CA LEU A 205 -29.81 -20.36 14.06
C LEU A 205 -30.52 -21.63 13.60
N GLU A 206 -30.39 -22.69 14.39
CA GLU A 206 -31.37 -23.77 14.40
C GLU A 206 -31.69 -24.16 15.86
N MET A 207 -32.89 -23.71 16.27
CA MET A 207 -33.87 -24.27 17.21
C MET A 207 -33.51 -24.48 18.68
#